data_AF-A0AAP2GLG7-F1
#
_entry.id   AF-A0AAP2GLG7-F1
#
_cell.length_a   1.000
_cell.length_b   1.000
_cell.length_c   1.000
_cell.angle_alpha   90.00
_cell.angle_beta   90.00
_cell.angle_gamma   90.00
#
_symmetry.space_group_name_H-M   'P 1'
#
loop_
_entity.id
_entity.type
_entity.pdbx_description
1 polymer ?
#
loop_
_entity_poly.entity_id
_entity_poly.type
_entity_poly.pdbx_seq_one_letter_code
_entity_poly.pdbx_strand_id
1 'polypeptide(L)' 'MGEQRYIEFIQDVLISIHENLHELTERKNFADPEELTHIEAKIIAYQEMLAIIRMSADQFNLPKGDIGL' A
#
# COMPACT_ATOMS: atom_id res chain seq x y z
N MET A 1 10.39 -15.89 18.04
CA MET A 1 10.24 -16.18 16.60
C MET A 1 8.96 -15.62 15.96
N GLY A 2 8.01 -15.02 16.71
CA GLY A 2 6.74 -14.53 16.14
C GLY A 2 6.76 -13.10 15.60
N GLU A 3 7.44 -12.18 16.30
CA GLU A 3 7.42 -10.75 16.00
C GLU A 3 8.12 -10.38 14.69
N GLN A 4 9.33 -10.91 14.45
CA GLN A 4 10.09 -10.68 13.22
C GLN A 4 9.31 -11.11 11.96
N ARG A 5 8.65 -12.28 12.01
CA ARG A 5 7.82 -12.77 10.90
C ARG A 5 6.59 -11.89 10.65
N TYR A 6 6.07 -11.26 11.69
CA TYR A 6 4.93 -10.34 11.55
C TYR A 6 5.37 -9.02 10.91
N ILE A 7 6.55 -8.52 11.29
CA ILE A 7 7.17 -7.36 10.65
C ILE A 7 7.45 -7.64 9.16
N GLU A 8 8.08 -8.78 8.85
CA GLU A 8 8.34 -9.22 7.47
C GLU A 8 7.05 -9.33 6.65
N PHE A 9 5.98 -9.90 7.24
CA PHE A 9 4.68 -9.95 6.59
C PHE A 9 4.11 -8.56 6.28
N ILE A 10 4.19 -7.61 7.22
CA ILE A 10 3.73 -6.24 6.98
C ILE A 10 4.55 -5.57 5.89
N GLN A 11 5.88 -5.76 5.91
CA GLN A 11 6.77 -5.24 4.87
C GLN A 11 6.40 -5.80 3.49
N ASP A 12 6.18 -7.11 3.36
CA ASP A 12 5.78 -7.75 2.10
C ASP A 12 4.46 -7.19 1.56
N VAL A 13 3.49 -6.95 2.45
CA VAL A 13 2.22 -6.32 2.10
C VAL A 13 2.43 -4.89 1.62
N LEU A 14 3.25 -4.09 2.33
CA LEU A 14 3.54 -2.71 1.96
C LEU A 14 4.28 -2.62 0.61
N ILE A 15 5.28 -3.48 0.40
CA ILE A 15 5.99 -3.61 -0.88
C ILE A 15 4.97 -3.88 -2.00
N SER A 16 4.10 -4.88 -1.81
CA SER A 16 3.09 -5.24 -2.81
C SER A 16 2.15 -4.07 -3.12
N ILE A 17 1.70 -3.31 -2.11
CA ILE A 17 0.85 -2.13 -2.31
C ILE A 17 1.61 -1.05 -3.09
N HIS A 18 2.86 -0.79 -2.74
CA HIS A 18 3.69 0.21 -3.43
C HIS A 18 3.97 -0.15 -4.88
N GLU A 19 4.28 -1.42 -5.18
CA GLU A 19 4.45 -1.92 -6.54
C GLU A 19 3.16 -1.75 -7.36
N ASN A 20 2.00 -2.11 -6.80
CA ASN A 20 0.72 -1.91 -7.46
C ASN A 20 0.40 -0.44 -7.72
N LEU A 21 0.68 0.45 -6.77
CA LEU A 21 0.50 1.89 -6.95
C LEU A 21 1.40 2.44 -8.06
N HIS A 22 2.65 1.98 -8.12
CA HIS A 22 3.59 2.37 -9.16
C HIS A 22 3.08 1.92 -10.54
N GLU A 23 2.73 0.63 -10.70
CA GLU A 23 2.20 0.10 -11.96
C GLU A 23 0.93 0.83 -12.41
N LEU A 24 -0.02 1.06 -11.50
CA LEU A 24 -1.26 1.77 -11.82
C LEU A 24 -1.01 3.22 -12.23
N THR A 25 -0.06 3.89 -11.57
CA THR A 25 0.32 5.27 -11.92
C THR A 25 0.95 5.35 -13.30
N GLU A 26 1.77 4.36 -13.68
CA GLU A 26 2.34 4.28 -15.03
C GLU A 26 1.26 4.00 -16.08
N ARG A 27 0.38 3.03 -15.82
CA ARG A 27 -0.73 2.66 -16.71
C ARG A 27 -1.72 3.80 -16.93
N LYS A 28 -1.97 4.61 -15.90
CA LYS A 28 -2.83 5.81 -15.97
C LYS A 28 -2.49 6.72 -17.16
N ASN A 29 -1.22 6.80 -17.54
CA ASN A 29 -0.76 7.70 -18.61
C ASN A 29 -1.18 7.27 -20.02
N PHE A 30 -1.55 6.00 -20.20
CA PHE A 30 -1.86 5.42 -21.52
C PHE A 30 -3.23 4.74 -21.57
N ALA A 31 -3.96 4.72 -20.45
CA ALA A 31 -5.28 4.11 -20.33
C ALA A 31 -6.33 4.86 -21.16
N ASP A 32 -7.28 4.11 -21.72
CA ASP A 32 -8.47 4.70 -22.31
C ASP A 32 -9.40 5.27 -21.20
N PRO A 33 -10.40 6.11 -21.53
CA PRO A 33 -11.25 6.73 -20.51
C PRO A 33 -12.04 5.75 -19.63
N GLU A 34 -12.36 4.56 -20.14
CA GLU A 34 -13.10 3.54 -19.40
C GLU A 34 -12.18 2.86 -18.36
N GLU A 35 -10.97 2.48 -18.77
CA GLU A 35 -9.94 1.92 -17.92
C GLU A 35 -9.41 2.96 -16.90
N LEU A 36 -9.32 4.23 -17.29
CA LEU A 36 -8.82 5.32 -16.45
C LEU A 36 -9.62 5.45 -15.15
N THR A 37 -10.95 5.41 -15.24
CA THR A 37 -11.84 5.50 -14.06
C THR A 37 -11.58 4.35 -13.08
N HIS A 38 -11.35 3.15 -13.60
CA HIS A 38 -11.04 1.96 -12.80
C HIS A 38 -9.65 2.05 -12.15
N ILE A 39 -8.65 2.53 -12.89
CA ILE A 39 -7.30 2.75 -12.38
C ILE A 39 -7.32 3.77 -11.25
N GLU A 40 -8.01 4.89 -11.43
CA GLU A 40 -8.12 5.94 -10.40
C GLU A 40 -8.80 5.44 -9.13
N ALA A 41 -9.89 4.67 -9.27
CA ALA A 41 -10.56 4.05 -8.13
C ALA A 41 -9.62 3.09 -7.36
N LYS A 42 -8.82 2.29 -8.08
CA LYS A 42 -7.83 1.40 -7.44
C LYS A 42 -6.71 2.16 -6.73
N ILE A 43 -6.20 3.24 -7.33
CA ILE A 43 -5.18 4.09 -6.70
C ILE A 43 -5.70 4.65 -5.38
N ILE A 44 -6.93 5.18 -5.37
CA ILE A 44 -7.58 5.69 -4.16
C ILE A 44 -7.68 4.58 -3.10
N ALA A 45 -8.16 3.39 -3.48
CA ALA A 45 -8.30 2.28 -2.55
C ALA A 45 -6.96 1.85 -1.92
N TYR A 46 -5.87 1.80 -2.70
CA TYR A 46 -4.54 1.49 -2.17
C TYR A 46 -4.01 2.60 -1.24
N GLN A 47 -4.28 3.87 -1.53
CA GLN A 47 -3.93 4.98 -0.65
C GLN A 47 -4.69 4.92 0.68
N GLU A 48 -5.98 4.57 0.65
CA GLU A 48 -6.78 4.34 1.87
C GLU A 48 -6.23 3.18 2.69
N MET A 49 -5.84 2.07 2.05
CA MET A 49 -5.20 0.94 2.72
C MET A 49 -3.89 1.35 3.42
N LEU A 50 -3.03 2.14 2.76
CA LEU A 50 -1.81 2.66 3.38
C LEU A 50 -2.13 3.56 4.59
N ALA A 51 -3.16 4.41 4.49
CA ALA A 51 -3.59 5.24 5.59
C ALA A 51 -4.08 4.41 6.79
N ILE A 52 -4.85 3.35 6.54
CA ILE A 52 -5.33 2.42 7.57
C ILE A 52 -4.16 1.71 8.24
N ILE A 53 -3.18 1.23 7.47
CA ILE A 53 -2.00 0.54 8.01
C ILE A 53 -1.19 1.50 8.90
N ARG A 54 -1.00 2.76 8.45
CA ARG A 54 -0.32 3.80 9.23
C ARG A 54 -1.05 4.14 10.53
N MET A 55 -2.37 4.34 10.46
CA MET A 55 -3.20 4.61 11.64
C MET A 55 -3.18 3.43 12.62
N SER A 56 -3.19 2.20 12.10
CA SER A 56 -3.11 1.00 12.92
C SER A 56 -1.74 0.89 13.60
N ALA A 57 -0.65 1.12 12.86
CA ALA A 57 0.70 1.14 13.41
C ALA A 57 0.85 2.19 14.53
N ASP A 58 0.26 3.37 14.36
CA ASP A 58 0.15 4.39 15.42
C ASP A 58 -0.60 3.87 16.64
N GLN A 59 -1.80 3.30 16.43
CA GLN A 59 -2.64 2.81 17.51
C GLN A 59 -1.98 1.69 18.33
N PHE A 60 -1.21 0.82 17.67
CA PHE A 60 -0.54 -0.31 18.31
C PHE A 60 0.92 -0.02 18.72
N ASN A 61 1.39 1.23 18.60
CA ASN A 61 2.77 1.64 18.87
C ASN A 61 3.81 0.75 18.15
N LEU A 62 3.53 0.37 16.90
CA LEU A 62 4.46 -0.42 16.11
C LEU A 62 5.67 0.45 15.71
N PRO A 63 6.89 -0.12 15.68
CA PRO A 63 8.08 0.60 15.23
C PRO A 63 8.00 0.85 13.72
N LYS A 64 7.47 2.02 13.33
CA LYS A 64 7.23 2.40 11.92
C LYS A 64 8.45 2.27 11.02
N GLY A 65 9.62 2.65 11.54
CA GLY A 65 10.90 2.52 10.84
C GLY A 65 11.25 1.06 10.50
N ASP A 66 10.84 0.11 11.35
CA ASP A 66 11.12 -1.30 11.14
C ASP A 66 10.10 -1.96 10.19
N ILE A 67 8.88 -1.41 10.07
CA ILE A 67 7.84 -1.94 9.15
C ILE A 67 7.81 -1.22 7.79
N GLY A 68 8.56 -0.13 7.60
CA GLY A 68 8.65 0.58 6.32
C GLY A 68 7.54 1.62 6.07
N LEU A 69 6.98 2.20 7.15
CA LEU A 69 5.97 3.27 7.12
C LEU A 69 6.51 4.66 7.47
#